data_AF-A0A1V0UNZ5-F1
#
_entry.id   AF-A0A1V0UNZ5-F1
#
_cell.length_a   1.000
_cell.length_b   1.000
_cell.length_c   1.000
_cell.angle_alpha   90.00
_cell.angle_beta   90.00
_cell.angle_gamma   90.00
#
_symmetry.space_group_name_H-M   'P 1'
#
loop_
_entity.id
_entity.type
_entity.pdbx_description
1 polymer ?
#
loop_
_entity_poly.entity_id
_entity_poly.type
_entity_poly.pdbx_seq_one_letter_code
_entity_poly.pdbx_strand_id
1 'polypeptide(L)'
;MQTIQAKKEQERHAEEMETWEKSAKVTVTQLIQSDYENMLYVENFEQFYTDIDTLLEEISEKLGYEELGTKDIEHLRVYKTNKETIGFDAHCILEDATDDLHESAYENVIKHENELQELLDSFAERVKGLTASYYPDYENGVVITLEDILTQGGSEN
;
A
#
# COMPACT_ATOMS: atom_id res chain seq x y z
N MET A 1 22.66 25.50 7.80
CA MET A 1 22.00 24.44 7.01
C MET A 1 21.72 23.19 7.84
N GLN A 2 22.67 22.67 8.65
CA GLN A 2 22.46 21.47 9.50
C GLN A 2 21.26 21.57 10.48
N THR A 3 20.98 22.75 11.04
CA THR A 3 19.88 22.97 12.00
C THR A 3 18.47 22.92 11.38
N ILE A 4 18.35 23.21 10.08
CA ILE A 4 17.06 23.18 9.37
C ILE A 4 16.71 21.74 8.97
N GLN A 5 17.70 20.95 8.55
CA GLN A 5 17.52 19.53 8.25
C GLN A 5 17.18 18.74 9.50
N ALA A 6 17.90 18.94 10.61
CA ALA A 6 17.60 18.26 11.87
C ALA A 6 16.20 18.59 12.42
N LYS A 7 15.76 19.84 12.26
CA LYS A 7 14.41 20.25 12.67
C LYS A 7 13.32 19.60 11.80
N LYS A 8 13.50 19.57 10.47
CA LYS A 8 12.58 18.90 9.54
C LYS A 8 12.49 17.40 9.81
N GLU A 9 13.62 16.77 10.12
CA GLU A 9 13.68 15.35 10.45
C GLU A 9 12.91 15.03 11.74
N GLN A 10 13.03 15.89 12.75
CA GLN A 10 12.27 15.77 14.00
C GLN A 10 10.78 15.98 13.81
N GLU A 11 10.39 16.97 12.99
CA GLU A 11 8.99 17.23 12.65
C GLU A 11 8.39 16.02 11.91
N ARG A 12 9.10 15.48 10.92
CA ARG A 12 8.69 14.28 10.18
C ARG A 12 8.51 13.07 11.11
N HIS A 13 9.49 12.77 11.97
CA HIS A 13 9.39 11.66 12.91
C HIS A 13 8.23 11.84 13.91
N ALA A 14 7.90 13.08 14.29
CA ALA A 14 6.75 13.34 15.14
C ALA A 14 5.42 13.09 14.41
N GLU A 15 5.33 13.47 13.14
CA GLU A 15 4.16 13.23 12.28
C GLU A 15 3.95 11.72 12.01
N GLU A 16 5.02 10.97 11.75
CA GLU A 16 5.00 9.51 11.58
C GLU A 16 4.48 8.82 12.85
N MET A 17 4.98 9.23 14.02
CA MET A 17 4.51 8.72 15.31
C MET A 17 3.04 9.03 15.57
N GLU A 18 2.61 10.27 15.30
CA GLU A 18 1.21 10.66 15.47
C GLU A 18 0.29 9.87 14.52
N THR A 19 0.74 9.63 13.30
CA THR A 19 0.05 8.82 12.30
C THR A 19 -0.10 7.38 12.79
N TRP A 20 1.00 6.77 13.23
CA TRP A 20 0.98 5.43 13.81
C TRP A 20 0.06 5.35 15.02
N GLU A 21 0.08 6.32 15.94
CA GLU A 21 -0.77 6.29 17.13
C GLU A 21 -2.26 6.33 16.79
N LYS A 22 -2.65 7.11 15.77
CA LYS A 22 -4.05 7.24 15.31
C LYS A 22 -4.55 6.05 14.50
N SER A 23 -3.66 5.24 13.92
CA SER A 23 -4.06 4.11 13.09
C SER A 23 -4.85 3.05 13.89
N ALA A 24 -5.85 2.46 13.24
CA ALA A 24 -6.52 1.27 13.73
C ALA A 24 -5.56 0.08 13.60
N LYS A 25 -5.39 -0.67 14.69
CA LYS A 25 -4.38 -1.75 14.77
C LYS A 25 -5.04 -3.11 14.86
N VAL A 26 -4.59 -4.03 14.03
CA VAL A 26 -4.94 -5.46 14.11
C VAL A 26 -3.71 -6.29 14.46
N THR A 27 -3.92 -7.46 15.06
CA THR A 27 -2.82 -8.42 15.29
C THR A 27 -2.52 -9.23 14.04
N VAL A 28 -1.34 -9.86 13.99
CA VAL A 28 -1.00 -10.85 12.95
C VAL A 28 -2.06 -11.95 12.84
N THR A 29 -2.53 -12.48 13.96
CA THR A 29 -3.59 -13.51 13.96
C THR A 29 -4.88 -13.00 13.30
N GLN A 30 -5.31 -11.77 13.61
CA GLN A 30 -6.51 -11.18 13.01
C GLN A 30 -6.32 -10.93 11.51
N LEU A 31 -5.12 -10.52 11.10
CA LEU A 31 -4.77 -10.35 9.69
C LEU A 31 -4.91 -11.67 8.92
N ILE A 32 -4.32 -12.75 9.44
CA ILE A 32 -4.39 -14.10 8.85
C ILE A 32 -5.85 -14.58 8.80
N GLN A 33 -6.61 -14.40 9.89
CA GLN A 33 -8.04 -14.77 9.93
C GLN A 33 -8.91 -14.01 8.93
N SER A 34 -8.50 -12.81 8.55
CA SER A 34 -9.20 -12.01 7.54
C SER A 34 -8.88 -12.38 6.10
N ASP A 35 -7.97 -13.34 5.88
CA ASP A 35 -7.49 -13.75 4.55
C ASP A 35 -7.01 -12.54 3.73
N TYR A 36 -6.15 -11.73 4.34
CA TYR A 36 -5.69 -10.47 3.76
C TYR A 36 -4.71 -10.72 2.61
N GLU A 37 -5.12 -10.43 1.38
CA GLU A 37 -4.37 -10.72 0.15
C GLU A 37 -3.49 -9.58 -0.37
N ASN A 38 -3.60 -8.39 0.22
CA ASN A 38 -2.82 -7.23 -0.21
C ASN A 38 -1.42 -7.24 0.42
N MET A 39 -0.51 -6.43 -0.13
CA MET A 39 0.82 -6.25 0.43
C MET A 39 0.77 -5.56 1.80
N LEU A 40 1.89 -5.66 2.53
CA LEU A 40 2.16 -4.91 3.75
C LEU A 40 3.29 -3.91 3.48
N TYR A 41 3.21 -2.74 4.11
CA TYR A 41 4.27 -1.74 4.05
C TYR A 41 4.92 -1.59 5.43
N VAL A 42 6.24 -1.62 5.49
CA VAL A 42 7.01 -1.39 6.72
C VAL A 42 7.73 -0.07 6.61
N GLU A 43 7.27 0.91 7.40
CA GLU A 43 7.80 2.28 7.36
C GLU A 43 9.29 2.32 7.74
N ASN A 44 9.70 1.55 8.75
CA ASN A 44 11.09 1.50 9.22
C ASN A 44 12.08 1.01 8.15
N PHE A 45 11.62 0.21 7.20
CA PHE A 45 12.43 -0.33 6.11
C PHE A 45 12.15 0.36 4.77
N GLU A 46 11.15 1.25 4.73
CA GLU A 46 10.61 1.87 3.53
C GLU A 46 10.28 0.83 2.42
N GLN A 47 9.82 -0.38 2.81
CA GLN A 47 9.69 -1.54 1.92
C GLN A 47 8.30 -2.17 1.96
N PHE A 48 7.89 -2.74 0.83
CA PHE A 48 6.68 -3.54 0.68
C PHE A 48 6.98 -5.04 0.73
N TYR A 49 6.06 -5.78 1.34
CA TYR A 49 6.12 -7.23 1.52
C TYR A 49 4.88 -7.87 0.91
N THR A 50 5.08 -8.98 0.21
CA THR A 50 4.01 -9.71 -0.49
C THR A 50 2.96 -10.26 0.48
N ASP A 51 3.41 -10.67 1.66
CA ASP A 51 2.59 -11.34 2.66
C ASP A 51 3.26 -11.22 4.05
N ILE A 52 2.52 -11.61 5.09
CA ILE A 52 2.97 -11.53 6.47
C ILE A 52 4.08 -12.54 6.78
N ASP A 53 4.10 -13.69 6.13
CA ASP A 53 5.09 -14.74 6.39
C ASP A 53 6.49 -14.29 5.93
N THR A 54 6.58 -13.73 4.72
CA THR A 54 7.82 -13.14 4.16
C THR A 54 8.35 -12.01 5.04
N LEU A 55 7.44 -11.19 5.59
CA LEU A 55 7.82 -10.12 6.52
C LEU A 55 8.38 -10.68 7.84
N LEU A 56 7.71 -11.67 8.43
CA LEU A 56 8.16 -12.29 9.69
C LEU A 56 9.51 -13.01 9.52
N GLU A 57 9.74 -13.66 8.38
CA GLU A 57 11.02 -14.28 8.03
C GLU A 57 12.14 -13.24 7.98
N GLU A 58 11.95 -12.13 7.26
CA GLU A 58 12.97 -11.08 7.19
C GLU A 58 13.26 -10.46 8.57
N ILE A 59 12.23 -10.21 9.38
CA ILE A 59 12.42 -9.71 10.75
C ILE A 59 13.21 -10.72 11.60
N SER A 60 12.89 -12.02 11.49
CA SER A 60 13.59 -13.09 12.20
C SER A 60 15.07 -13.15 11.81
N GLU A 61 15.38 -13.08 10.51
CA GLU A 61 16.77 -13.03 10.02
C GLU A 61 17.51 -11.82 10.59
N LYS A 62 16.90 -10.63 10.54
CA LYS A 62 17.48 -9.39 11.07
C LYS A 62 17.73 -9.45 12.58
N LEU A 63 16.85 -10.08 13.34
CA LEU A 63 17.09 -10.36 14.77
C LEU A 63 18.27 -11.33 14.96
N GLY A 64 18.34 -12.39 14.17
CA GLY A 64 19.42 -13.38 14.22
C GLY A 64 20.80 -12.82 13.89
N TYR A 65 20.87 -11.83 13.01
CA TYR A 65 22.09 -11.10 12.65
C TYR A 65 22.39 -9.88 13.52
N GLU A 66 21.58 -9.62 14.57
CA GLU A 66 21.69 -8.44 15.43
C GLU A 66 21.58 -7.09 14.68
N GLU A 67 20.96 -7.09 13.48
CA GLU A 67 20.61 -5.86 12.74
C GLU A 67 19.40 -5.15 13.38
N LEU A 68 18.55 -5.93 14.06
CA LEU A 68 17.48 -5.46 14.91
C LEU A 68 17.64 -6.01 16.32
N GLY A 69 17.34 -5.18 17.31
CA GLY A 69 17.12 -5.61 18.69
C GLY A 69 15.67 -6.00 18.93
N THR A 70 15.43 -6.77 19.98
CA THR A 70 14.08 -7.15 20.41
C THR A 70 13.18 -5.95 20.73
N LYS A 71 13.78 -4.82 21.15
CA LYS A 71 13.05 -3.56 21.40
C LYS A 71 12.64 -2.85 20.11
N ASP A 72 13.36 -3.07 19.02
CA ASP A 72 13.03 -2.43 17.75
C ASP A 72 11.74 -2.99 17.16
N ILE A 73 11.37 -4.23 17.53
CA ILE A 73 10.11 -4.88 17.16
C ILE A 73 8.90 -4.08 17.65
N GLU A 74 8.95 -3.56 18.88
CA GLU A 74 7.88 -2.72 19.45
C GLU A 74 7.74 -1.37 18.72
N HIS A 75 8.75 -0.99 17.93
CA HIS A 75 8.82 0.25 17.17
C HIS A 75 8.65 0.03 15.66
N LEU A 76 8.34 -1.19 15.21
CA LEU A 76 7.99 -1.44 13.82
C LEU A 76 6.60 -0.89 13.53
N ARG A 77 6.51 -0.04 12.51
CA ARG A 77 5.24 0.47 11.98
C ARG A 77 4.94 -0.26 10.68
N VAL A 78 4.09 -1.26 10.80
CA VAL A 78 3.62 -2.07 9.68
C VAL A 78 2.21 -1.64 9.35
N TYR A 79 1.99 -1.24 8.10
CA TYR A 79 0.71 -0.79 7.60
C TYR A 79 0.18 -1.77 6.57
N LYS A 80 -1.15 -1.87 6.50
CA LYS A 80 -1.83 -2.44 5.34
C LYS A 80 -1.57 -1.57 4.11
N THR A 81 -2.05 -2.03 2.96
CA THR A 81 -1.95 -1.28 1.71
C THR A 81 -3.28 -1.22 0.99
N ASN A 82 -3.49 -0.08 0.35
CA ASN A 82 -4.53 0.11 -0.63
C ASN A 82 -3.99 -0.31 -1.99
N LYS A 83 -4.79 -1.11 -2.70
CA LYS A 83 -4.48 -1.56 -4.05
C LYS A 83 -5.24 -0.69 -5.03
N GLU A 84 -4.51 -0.03 -5.92
CA GLU A 84 -5.08 0.67 -7.06
C GLU A 84 -4.67 -0.03 -8.35
N THR A 85 -5.53 0.08 -9.35
CA THR A 85 -5.29 -0.47 -10.70
C THR A 85 -5.66 0.59 -11.72
N ILE A 86 -5.20 0.41 -12.96
CA ILE A 86 -5.56 1.33 -14.03
C ILE A 86 -7.08 1.40 -14.20
N GLY A 87 -7.57 2.62 -14.39
CA GLY A 87 -8.91 2.94 -14.86
C GLY A 87 -8.80 3.94 -16.00
N PHE A 88 -9.80 3.95 -16.87
CA PHE A 88 -9.90 4.93 -17.94
C PHE A 88 -11.23 5.65 -17.79
N ASP A 89 -11.22 6.92 -18.15
CA ASP A 89 -12.40 7.76 -18.16
C ASP A 89 -12.75 8.10 -19.62
N ALA A 90 -13.84 7.52 -20.10
CA ALA A 90 -14.34 7.77 -21.45
C ALA A 90 -14.67 9.25 -21.65
N HIS A 91 -15.14 9.96 -20.61
CA HIS A 91 -15.46 11.38 -20.68
C HIS A 91 -14.22 12.21 -21.02
N CYS A 92 -13.18 12.07 -20.20
CA CYS A 92 -11.91 12.77 -20.38
C CYS A 92 -11.29 12.45 -21.75
N ILE A 93 -11.34 11.18 -22.18
CA ILE A 93 -10.79 10.77 -23.49
C ILE A 93 -11.56 11.42 -24.64
N LEU A 94 -12.89 11.51 -24.56
CA LEU A 94 -13.72 12.12 -25.62
C LEU A 94 -13.55 13.64 -25.65
N GLU A 95 -13.47 14.29 -24.49
CA GLU A 95 -13.18 15.72 -24.35
C GLU A 95 -11.83 16.04 -25.03
N ASP A 96 -10.76 15.38 -24.59
CA ASP A 96 -9.40 15.56 -25.14
C ASP A 96 -9.33 15.27 -26.65
N ALA A 97 -10.01 14.21 -27.11
CA ALA A 97 -9.97 13.82 -28.53
C ALA A 97 -10.74 14.78 -29.45
N THR A 98 -11.60 15.64 -28.90
CA THR A 98 -12.44 16.56 -29.68
C THR A 98 -12.14 18.04 -29.44
N ASP A 99 -11.22 18.36 -28.54
CA ASP A 99 -10.85 19.74 -28.16
C ASP A 99 -10.49 20.62 -29.37
N ASP A 100 -9.70 20.08 -30.31
CA ASP A 100 -9.28 20.79 -31.53
C ASP A 100 -10.28 20.68 -32.70
N LEU A 101 -11.39 19.96 -32.52
CA LEU A 101 -12.39 19.75 -33.57
C LEU A 101 -13.50 20.81 -33.51
N HIS A 102 -14.36 20.81 -34.53
CA HIS A 102 -15.55 21.66 -34.50
C HIS A 102 -16.42 21.30 -33.28
N GLU A 103 -17.03 22.28 -32.62
CA GLU A 103 -17.82 22.12 -31.38
C GLU A 103 -18.83 20.96 -31.43
N SER A 104 -19.46 20.76 -32.58
CA SER A 104 -20.41 19.65 -32.80
C SER A 104 -19.77 18.26 -32.74
N ALA A 105 -18.45 18.13 -32.81
CA ALA A 105 -17.75 16.85 -32.78
C ALA A 105 -17.95 16.18 -31.42
N TYR A 106 -17.68 16.91 -30.33
CA TYR A 106 -17.91 16.42 -28.96
C TYR A 106 -19.36 16.01 -28.73
N GLU A 107 -20.32 16.89 -29.07
CA GLU A 107 -21.76 16.61 -28.94
C GLU A 107 -22.19 15.34 -29.69
N ASN A 108 -21.56 15.07 -30.83
CA ASN A 108 -21.87 13.89 -31.63
C ASN A 108 -21.30 12.59 -31.06
N VAL A 109 -20.19 12.63 -30.32
CA VAL A 109 -19.52 11.44 -29.80
C VAL A 109 -19.86 11.14 -28.35
N ILE A 110 -20.15 12.16 -27.52
CA ILE A 110 -20.49 11.98 -26.09
C ILE A 110 -21.72 11.11 -25.88
N LYS A 111 -22.65 11.06 -26.85
CA LYS A 111 -23.79 10.14 -26.83
C LYS A 111 -23.41 8.65 -26.85
N HIS A 112 -22.16 8.33 -27.17
CA HIS A 112 -21.59 6.98 -27.18
C HIS A 112 -20.60 6.74 -26.02
N GLU A 113 -20.54 7.64 -25.03
CA GLU A 113 -19.65 7.54 -23.86
C GLU A 113 -19.77 6.19 -23.16
N ASN A 114 -20.99 5.70 -22.90
CA ASN A 114 -21.22 4.42 -22.25
C ASN A 114 -20.63 3.23 -23.04
N GLU A 115 -20.77 3.24 -24.39
CA GLU A 115 -20.22 2.19 -25.25
C GLU A 115 -18.69 2.18 -25.20
N LEU A 116 -18.07 3.37 -25.16
CA LEU A 116 -16.63 3.51 -25.00
C LEU A 116 -16.17 3.08 -23.60
N GLN A 117 -16.90 3.47 -22.55
CA GLN A 117 -16.58 3.11 -21.17
C GLN A 117 -16.59 1.59 -20.99
N GLU A 118 -17.59 0.88 -21.54
CA GLU A 118 -17.64 -0.59 -21.48
C GLU A 118 -16.43 -1.26 -22.14
N LEU A 119 -15.96 -0.73 -23.28
CA LEU A 119 -14.75 -1.21 -23.96
C LEU A 119 -13.48 -0.96 -23.12
N LEU A 120 -13.39 0.22 -22.52
CA LEU A 120 -12.28 0.63 -21.67
C LEU A 120 -12.23 -0.18 -20.38
N ASP A 121 -13.35 -0.36 -19.70
CA ASP A 121 -13.48 -1.19 -18.50
C ASP A 121 -13.10 -2.63 -18.79
N SER A 122 -13.56 -3.17 -19.92
CA SER A 122 -13.19 -4.52 -20.37
C SER A 122 -11.69 -4.65 -20.62
N PHE A 123 -11.02 -3.59 -21.09
CA PHE A 123 -9.57 -3.59 -21.26
C PHE A 123 -8.85 -3.45 -19.91
N ALA A 124 -9.29 -2.54 -19.04
CA ALA A 124 -8.75 -2.34 -17.70
C ALA A 124 -8.80 -3.64 -16.88
N GLU A 125 -9.92 -4.35 -16.90
CA GLU A 125 -10.10 -5.63 -16.21
C GLU A 125 -9.10 -6.71 -16.71
N ARG A 126 -8.79 -6.74 -18.01
CA ARG A 126 -7.79 -7.67 -18.58
C ARG A 126 -6.37 -7.37 -18.11
N VAL A 127 -6.04 -6.11 -17.83
CA VAL A 127 -4.68 -5.68 -17.47
C VAL A 127 -4.52 -5.34 -15.99
N LYS A 128 -5.59 -5.37 -15.18
CA LYS A 128 -5.58 -4.90 -13.79
C LYS A 128 -4.48 -5.52 -12.92
N GLY A 129 -4.15 -6.79 -13.16
CA GLY A 129 -3.09 -7.49 -12.45
C GLY A 129 -1.68 -6.99 -12.80
N LEU A 130 -1.48 -6.51 -14.02
CA LEU A 130 -0.20 -5.95 -14.49
C LEU A 130 0.01 -4.51 -14.02
N THR A 131 -1.07 -3.81 -13.70
CA THR A 131 -1.05 -2.40 -13.26
C THR A 131 -1.28 -2.24 -11.77
N ALA A 132 -1.39 -3.34 -11.03
CA ALA A 132 -1.64 -3.32 -9.59
C ALA A 132 -0.50 -2.57 -8.89
N SER A 133 -0.87 -1.46 -8.25
CA SER A 133 0.03 -0.61 -7.48
C SER A 133 -0.47 -0.57 -6.04
N TYR A 134 0.46 -0.66 -5.09
CA TYR A 134 0.13 -0.71 -3.66
C TYR A 134 0.65 0.56 -2.99
N TYR A 135 -0.18 1.16 -2.17
CA TYR A 135 0.12 2.37 -1.42
C TYR A 135 -0.10 2.11 0.07
N PRO A 136 0.73 2.66 0.97
CA PRO A 136 0.55 2.48 2.40
C PRO A 136 -0.82 3.00 2.86
N ASP A 137 -1.53 2.18 3.61
CA ASP A 137 -2.75 2.58 4.29
C ASP A 137 -2.42 2.99 5.73
N TYR A 138 -2.08 4.26 5.89
CA TYR A 138 -1.70 4.83 7.18
C TYR A 138 -2.83 4.82 8.22
N GLU A 139 -4.07 4.54 7.82
CA GLU A 139 -5.19 4.39 8.74
C GLU A 139 -5.24 3.01 9.39
N ASN A 140 -4.63 1.98 8.77
CA ASN A 140 -4.72 0.59 9.22
C ASN A 140 -3.34 -0.05 9.43
N GLY A 141 -2.94 -0.16 10.69
CA GLY A 141 -1.70 -0.81 11.13
C GLY A 141 -1.86 -2.30 11.47
N VAL A 142 -0.74 -3.01 11.42
CA VAL A 142 -0.57 -4.39 11.89
C VAL A 142 0.47 -4.40 13.01
N VAL A 143 0.10 -4.94 14.16
CA VAL A 143 1.01 -5.08 15.30
C VAL A 143 1.68 -6.45 15.23
N ILE A 144 3.01 -6.43 15.14
CA ILE A 144 3.86 -7.62 15.20
C ILE A 144 4.49 -7.70 16.58
N THR A 145 4.46 -8.88 17.18
CA THR A 145 5.08 -9.17 18.47
C THR A 145 6.23 -10.17 18.31
N LEU A 146 7.07 -10.27 19.34
CA LEU A 146 8.11 -11.30 19.39
C LEU A 146 7.53 -12.72 19.32
N GLU A 147 6.34 -12.94 19.86
CA GLU A 147 5.67 -14.25 19.80
C GLU A 147 5.31 -14.62 18.35
N ASP A 148 4.84 -13.66 17.55
CA ASP A 148 4.51 -13.87 16.13
C ASP A 148 5.75 -14.29 15.32
N ILE A 149 6.92 -13.74 15.66
CA ILE A 149 8.19 -14.07 15.01
C ILE A 149 8.68 -15.47 15.44
N LEU A 150 8.59 -15.78 16.74
CA LEU A 150 9.07 -17.04 17.29
C LEU A 150 8.16 -18.24 16.93
N THR A 151 6.88 -18.00 16.73
CA THR A 151 5.91 -19.06 16.38
C THR A 151 6.07 -19.57 14.94
N GLN A 152 6.57 -18.76 14.01
CA GLN A 152 6.97 -19.20 12.66
C GLN A 152 8.09 -20.27 12.71
N GLY A 153 9.05 -20.11 13.63
CA GLY A 153 10.14 -21.08 13.84
C GLY A 153 9.74 -22.36 14.59
N GLY A 154 8.47 -22.48 15.01
CA GLY A 154 7.95 -23.62 15.78
C GLY A 154 7.29 -24.72 14.95
N SER A 155 7.23 -24.57 13.62
CA SER A 155 6.56 -25.50 12.70
C SER A 155 7.42 -26.69 12.26
N GLU A 156 8.48 -27.02 13.01
CA GLU A 156 9.23 -28.27 12.85
C GLU A 156 9.34 -28.98 14.21
N ASN A 157 8.37 -29.86 14.50
CA ASN A 157 8.51 -31.00 15.40
C ASN A 157 7.57 -32.13 14.99
#